data_AF-A0A841VP04-F1
#
_entry.id   AF-A0A841VP04-F1
#
_cell.length_a   1.000
_cell.length_b   1.000
_cell.length_c   1.000
_cell.angle_alpha   90.00
_cell.angle_beta   90.00
_cell.angle_gamma   90.00
#
_symmetry.space_group_name_H-M   'P 1'
#
loop_
_entity.id
_entity.type
_entity.pdbx_description
1 polymer ?
#
loop_
_entity_poly.entity_id
_entity_poly.type
_entity_poly.pdbx_seq_one_letter_code
_entity_poly.pdbx_strand_id
1 'polypeptide(L)' 'MFTAEGITIRSKARLLRMEKLKMASLVGENPGFDFLQQCWNDDPALQIVIKKLLAKFPQWEVAIVDGVLMKWNE' A
#
# COMPACT_ATOMS: atom_id res chain seq x y z
N MET A 1 2.52 -24.93 3.27
CA MET A 1 1.26 -25.43 2.67
C MET A 1 0.17 -24.41 2.98
N PHE A 2 -0.52 -23.85 1.98
CA PHE A 2 -1.56 -22.85 2.22
C PHE A 2 -2.85 -23.53 2.68
N THR A 3 -3.34 -23.20 3.87
CA THR A 3 -4.64 -23.67 4.36
C THR A 3 -5.76 -22.77 3.82
N ALA A 4 -6.97 -23.32 3.68
CA ALA A 4 -8.15 -22.56 3.23
C ALA A 4 -8.45 -21.36 4.15
N GLU A 5 -8.24 -21.52 5.46
CA GLU A 5 -8.32 -20.45 6.44
C GLU A 5 -7.26 -19.37 6.21
N GLY A 6 -6.01 -19.76 5.98
CA GLY A 6 -4.93 -18.82 5.67
C GLY A 6 -5.15 -18.02 4.38
N ILE A 7 -5.79 -18.64 3.37
CA ILE A 7 -6.21 -17.94 2.14
C ILE A 7 -7.31 -16.92 2.44
N THR A 8 -8.30 -17.30 3.25
CA THR A 8 -9.42 -16.43 3.63
C THR A 8 -8.98 -15.24 4.47
N ILE A 9 -8.04 -15.44 5.39
CA ILE A 9 -7.49 -14.36 6.23
C ILE A 9 -6.71 -13.36 5.36
N ARG A 10 -5.84 -13.86 4.46
CA ARG A 10 -5.10 -12.99 3.53
C ARG A 10 -6.03 -12.23 2.58
N SER A 11 -7.06 -12.89 2.04
CA SER A 11 -7.99 -12.24 1.12
C SER A 11 -8.80 -11.12 1.79
N LYS A 12 -9.25 -11.32 3.02
CA LYS A 12 -9.90 -10.27 3.84
C LYS A 12 -8.96 -9.12 4.14
N ALA A 13 -7.72 -9.41 4.56
CA ALA A 13 -6.72 -8.37 4.84
C ALA A 13 -6.41 -7.52 3.61
N ARG A 14 -6.28 -8.14 2.44
CA ARG A 14 -6.10 -7.45 1.15
C ARG A 14 -7.25 -6.49 0.83
N LEU A 15 -8.50 -6.91 1.05
CA LEU A 15 -9.68 -6.06 0.81
C LEU A 15 -9.68 -4.82 1.72
N LEU A 16 -9.38 -4.99 3.01
CA LEU A 16 -9.30 -3.88 3.97
C LEU A 16 -8.18 -2.89 3.61
N ARG A 17 -7.01 -3.41 3.19
CA ARG A 17 -5.89 -2.58 2.72
C ARG A 17 -6.26 -1.77 1.48
N MET A 18 -6.91 -2.43 0.51
CA MET A 18 -7.40 -1.76 -0.70
C MET A 18 -8.41 -0.65 -0.38
N GLU A 19 -9.34 -0.89 0.53
CA GLU A 19 -10.32 0.11 0.96
C GLU A 19 -9.63 1.33 1.60
N LYS A 20 -8.68 1.12 2.52
CA LYS A 20 -7.92 2.21 3.13
C LYS A 20 -7.11 3.01 2.10
N LEU A 21 -6.48 2.36 1.11
CA LEU A 21 -5.78 3.04 0.02
C LEU A 21 -6.74 3.88 -0.84
N LYS A 22 -7.95 3.38 -1.12
CA LYS A 22 -8.98 4.14 -1.83
C LYS A 22 -9.45 5.35 -1.03
N MET A 23 -9.64 5.21 0.27
CA MET A 23 -10.00 6.33 1.15
C MET A 23 -8.89 7.38 1.18
N ALA A 24 -7.63 6.98 1.35
CA ALA A 24 -6.49 7.89 1.25
C ALA A 24 -6.46 8.66 -0.08
N SER A 25 -6.77 7.99 -1.19
CA SER A 25 -6.91 8.64 -2.51
C SER A 25 -8.05 9.65 -2.58
N LEU A 26 -9.15 9.38 -1.88
CA LEU A 26 -10.36 10.19 -1.89
C LEU A 26 -10.18 11.45 -1.04
N VAL A 27 -9.68 11.29 0.19
CA VAL A 27 -9.53 12.40 1.15
C VAL A 27 -8.19 13.13 1.03
N GLY A 28 -7.20 12.55 0.36
CA GLY A 28 -5.86 13.15 0.20
C GLY A 28 -4.97 13.04 1.44
N GLU A 29 -5.38 12.24 2.43
CA GLU A 29 -4.61 11.99 3.65
C GLU A 29 -3.61 10.85 3.46
N ASN A 30 -2.37 11.08 3.92
CA ASN A 30 -1.32 10.07 3.88
C ASN A 30 -1.67 8.92 4.85
N PRO A 31 -1.78 7.66 4.38
CA PRO A 31 -2.15 6.54 5.22
C PRO A 31 -1.01 6.04 6.14
N GLY A 32 0.18 6.63 6.02
CA GLY A 32 1.39 6.32 6.78
C GLY A 32 2.34 5.37 6.05
N PHE A 33 3.65 5.62 6.20
CA PHE A 33 4.69 4.82 5.53
C PHE A 33 4.62 3.33 5.90
N ASP A 34 4.51 3.00 7.18
CA ASP A 34 4.47 1.60 7.64
C ASP A 34 3.29 0.83 7.02
N PHE A 35 2.15 1.51 6.85
CA PHE A 35 1.00 0.92 6.19
C PHE A 35 1.24 0.70 4.69
N LEU A 36 1.84 1.68 4.00
CA LEU A 36 2.24 1.54 2.60
C LEU A 36 3.23 0.38 2.43
N GLN A 37 4.22 0.25 3.31
CA GLN A 37 5.21 -0.83 3.30
C GLN A 37 4.57 -2.20 3.54
N GLN A 38 3.64 -2.32 4.50
CA GLN A 38 2.87 -3.55 4.70
C GLN A 38 2.06 -3.94 3.46
N CYS A 39 1.42 -2.97 2.80
CA CYS A 39 0.67 -3.22 1.56
C CYS A 39 1.59 -3.60 0.39
N TRP A 40 2.76 -2.98 0.30
CA TRP A 40 3.75 -3.23 -0.75
C TRP A 40 4.29 -4.67 -0.73
N ASN A 41 4.46 -5.22 0.48
CA ASN A 41 4.96 -6.59 0.70
C ASN A 41 3.88 -7.68 0.56
N ASP A 42 2.59 -7.31 0.50
CA ASP A 42 1.47 -8.26 0.55
C ASP A 42 0.99 -8.71 -0.83
N ASP A 43 0.72 -7.76 -1.74
CA ASP A 43 0.09 -8.08 -3.03
C ASP A 43 0.54 -7.10 -4.15
N PRO A 44 0.97 -7.60 -5.33
CA PRO A 44 1.31 -6.76 -6.48
C PRO A 44 0.20 -5.78 -6.92
N ALA A 45 -1.08 -6.12 -6.73
CA ALA A 45 -2.19 -5.23 -7.03
C ALA A 45 -2.21 -4.00 -6.10
N LEU A 46 -1.80 -4.14 -4.84
CA LEU A 46 -1.66 -3.01 -3.91
C LEU A 46 -0.49 -2.12 -4.32
N GLN A 47 0.61 -2.69 -4.83
CA GLN A 47 1.74 -1.90 -5.34
C GLN A 47 1.32 -0.97 -6.49
N ILE A 48 0.45 -1.43 -7.39
CA ILE A 48 -0.07 -0.61 -8.50
C ILE A 48 -0.86 0.60 -7.97
N VAL A 49 -1.68 0.39 -6.94
CA VAL A 49 -2.46 1.46 -6.31
C VAL A 49 -1.55 2.45 -5.60
N ILE A 50 -0.54 1.95 -4.87
CA ILE A 50 0.45 2.79 -4.17
C ILE A 50 1.24 3.64 -5.18
N LYS A 51 1.71 3.06 -6.29
CA LYS A 51 2.40 3.82 -7.36
C LYS A 51 1.56 4.99 -7.86
N LYS A 52 0.27 4.76 -8.11
CA LYS A 52 -0.67 5.82 -8.55
C LYS A 52 -0.90 6.88 -7.48
N LEU A 53 -0.99 6.47 -6.21
CA LEU A 53 -1.14 7.37 -5.08
C LEU A 53 0.06 8.28 -4.91
N LEU A 54 1.28 7.73 -4.91
CA LEU A 54 2.50 8.54 -4.75
C LEU A 54 2.72 9.50 -5.91
N ALA A 55 2.35 9.11 -7.13
CA ALA A 55 2.33 10.02 -8.28
C ALA A 55 1.28 11.13 -8.14
N LYS A 56 0.14 10.85 -7.50
CA LYS A 56 -0.94 11.82 -7.26
C LYS A 56 -0.63 12.77 -6.09
N PHE A 57 0.11 12.30 -5.09
CA PHE A 57 0.39 13.02 -3.85
C PHE A 57 1.91 13.08 -3.57
N PRO A 58 2.68 13.83 -4.37
CA PRO A 58 4.13 13.93 -4.19
C PRO A 58 4.53 14.52 -2.83
N GLN A 59 3.65 15.30 -2.19
CA GLN A 59 3.86 15.88 -0.87
C GLN A 59 3.89 14.87 0.28
N TRP A 60 3.63 13.59 0.01
CA TRP A 60 3.72 12.54 1.03
C TRP A 60 5.15 12.09 1.31
N GLU A 61 6.14 12.59 0.55
CA GLU A 61 7.58 12.35 0.79
C GLU A 61 7.95 10.86 0.83
N VAL A 62 7.25 10.04 0.04
CA VAL A 62 7.56 8.61 -0.15
C VAL A 62 7.90 8.37 -1.62
N ALA A 63 9.06 7.77 -1.86
CA ALA A 63 9.55 7.42 -3.17
C ALA A 63 9.61 5.91 -3.35
N ILE A 64 9.70 5.46 -4.60
CA ILE A 64 9.99 4.08 -4.96
C ILE A 64 11.34 4.07 -5.67
N VAL A 65 12.35 3.47 -5.03
CA VAL A 65 13.72 3.36 -5.54
C VAL A 65 14.04 1.88 -5.67
N ASP A 66 14.46 1.45 -6.87
CA ASP A 66 14.79 0.04 -7.17
C ASP A 66 13.70 -0.97 -6.76
N GLY A 67 12.44 -0.56 -6.84
CA GLY A 67 11.29 -1.40 -6.48
C GLY A 67 10.99 -1.47 -4.98
N VAL A 68 11.64 -0.65 -4.16
CA VAL A 68 11.46 -0.56 -2.70
C VAL A 68 10.86 0.81 -2.34
N LEU A 69 9.93 0.82 -1.37
CA LEU A 69 9.43 2.07 -0.78
C LEU A 69 10.46 2.67 0.17
N MET A 70 10.77 3.95 -0.02
CA MET A 70 11.66 4.72 0.87
C MET A 70 11.03 6.06 1.22
N LYS A 71 11.30 6.59 2.42
CA LYS A 71 10.99 7.98 2.73
C LYS A 71 12.03 8.86 2.04
N TRP A 72 11.62 10.03 1.54
CA TRP A 72 12.53 10.93 0.82
C TRP A 72 13.68 11.41 1.72
N ASN A 73 13.45 11.56 3.02
CA ASN A 73 14.43 12.10 3.98
C ASN A 73 15.32 11.05 4.67
N GLU A 74 15.39 9.81 4.17
CA GLU A 74 16.30 8.74 4.65
C GLU A 74 17.10 8.17 3.49
#